data_AF-A0A1F9MS95-F1
#
_entry.id   AF-A0A1F9MS95-F1
#
_cell.length_a   1.000
_cell.length_b   1.000
_cell.length_c   1.000
_cell.angle_alpha   90.00
_cell.angle_beta   90.00
_cell.angle_gamma   90.00
#
_symmetry.space_group_name_H-M   'P 1'
#
loop_
_entity.id
_entity.type
_entity.pdbx_description
1 polymer ?
#
loop_
_entity_poly.entity_id
_entity_poly.type
_entity_poly.pdbx_seq_one_letter_code
_entity_poly.pdbx_strand_id
1 'polypeptide(L)'
;MSGQLEKNDFRHTYRLIAVLVLFVVGAAFARWWAVPETFGQFGRYRGAAVASARTETVPRYVGEETCADCHEDQVELHDKDAHARVPCETCHGPGKEHAEAEGEAPIARPEGKGACLVCHQRLAARPGSFPQIEWREHYKFVGVADESVECTRCHDPHEPLYMDRDLRTARLHPMIHRCRDCHQGREDESLERPENHPPIFECSYCHGPIVEDFAGRTHASVRCTSCHIFFREDESTGRIIRDADPRFCLLCHRAADFRSDDAPPGIEWPAHREEMGTFPEDADKRCIDCHRENIHASEVSQ
;
A
#
# COMPACT_ATOMS: atom_id res chain seq x y z
N MET A 1 -26.18 37.26 -79.36
CA MET A 1 -25.31 36.73 -78.29
C MET A 1 -24.46 37.88 -77.77
N SER A 2 -24.78 38.41 -76.59
CA SER A 2 -23.82 39.22 -75.83
C SER A 2 -24.16 38.99 -74.36
N GLY A 3 -23.39 38.08 -73.73
CA GLY A 3 -23.56 37.72 -72.33
C GLY A 3 -23.13 38.89 -71.45
N GLN A 4 -24.05 39.37 -70.63
CA GLN A 4 -23.77 40.33 -69.58
C GLN A 4 -22.83 39.67 -68.57
N LEU A 5 -21.57 40.10 -68.56
CA LEU A 5 -20.60 39.71 -67.54
C LEU A 5 -21.07 40.28 -66.21
N GLU A 6 -21.58 39.39 -65.35
CA GLU A 6 -21.94 39.68 -63.97
C GLU A 6 -20.70 40.21 -63.25
N LYS A 7 -20.72 41.50 -62.87
CA LYS A 7 -19.62 42.12 -62.11
C LYS A 7 -19.65 41.54 -60.71
N ASN A 8 -18.78 40.56 -60.44
CA ASN A 8 -18.61 40.00 -59.10
C ASN A 8 -18.28 41.12 -58.08
N ASP A 9 -19.20 41.40 -57.16
CA ASP A 9 -19.01 42.37 -56.08
C ASP A 9 -18.22 41.72 -54.92
N PHE A 10 -16.91 41.90 -54.94
CA PHE A 10 -15.99 41.36 -53.95
C PHE A 10 -15.99 42.10 -52.60
N ARG A 11 -16.88 43.10 -52.37
CA ARG A 11 -16.93 43.83 -51.09
C ARG A 11 -17.09 42.91 -49.88
N HIS A 12 -17.89 41.86 -50.00
CA HIS A 12 -18.09 40.89 -48.91
C HIS A 12 -16.83 40.06 -48.67
N THR A 13 -16.13 39.67 -49.74
CA THR A 13 -14.85 38.96 -49.69
C THR A 13 -13.76 39.81 -49.03
N TYR A 14 -13.63 41.08 -49.41
CA TYR A 14 -12.65 41.99 -48.80
C TYR A 14 -12.93 42.27 -47.32
N ARG A 15 -14.20 42.43 -46.94
CA ARG A 15 -14.60 42.59 -45.53
C ARG A 15 -14.25 41.34 -44.70
N LEU A 16 -14.54 40.15 -45.24
CA LEU A 16 -14.19 38.89 -44.60
C LEU A 16 -12.66 38.74 -44.42
N ILE A 17 -11.90 39.02 -45.48
CA ILE A 17 -10.42 38.98 -45.43
C ILE A 17 -9.90 39.99 -44.40
N ALA A 18 -10.44 41.21 -44.36
CA ALA A 18 -10.02 42.23 -43.40
C ALA A 18 -10.26 41.79 -41.95
N VAL A 19 -11.42 41.18 -41.64
CA VAL A 19 -11.72 40.64 -40.31
C VAL A 19 -10.79 39.49 -39.95
N LEU A 20 -10.52 38.57 -40.89
CA LEU A 20 -9.60 37.45 -40.66
C LEU A 20 -8.17 37.94 -40.40
N VAL A 21 -7.70 38.93 -41.16
CA VAL A 21 -6.38 39.53 -40.94
C VAL A 21 -6.31 40.21 -39.58
N LEU A 22 -7.34 40.99 -39.20
CA LEU A 22 -7.43 41.59 -37.86
C LEU A 22 -7.40 40.54 -36.75
N PHE A 23 -8.12 39.44 -36.93
CA PHE A 23 -8.12 38.32 -35.97
C PHE A 23 -6.74 37.66 -35.85
N VAL A 24 -6.08 37.37 -36.98
CA VAL A 24 -4.74 36.76 -36.98
C VAL A 24 -3.71 37.69 -36.35
N VAL A 25 -3.75 38.98 -36.67
CA VAL A 25 -2.86 40.00 -36.07
C VAL A 25 -3.13 40.11 -34.57
N GLY A 26 -4.40 40.15 -34.16
CA GLY A 26 -4.78 40.16 -32.75
C GLY A 26 -4.30 38.92 -32.00
N ALA A 27 -4.45 37.74 -32.60
CA ALA A 27 -3.97 36.48 -32.02
C ALA A 27 -2.43 36.41 -31.93
N ALA A 28 -1.73 36.89 -32.96
CA ALA A 28 -0.27 36.96 -32.96
C ALA A 28 0.25 37.92 -31.88
N PHE A 29 -0.38 39.09 -31.72
CA PHE A 29 -0.06 40.03 -30.67
C PHE A 29 -0.36 39.45 -29.28
N ALA A 30 -1.53 38.84 -29.08
CA ALA A 30 -1.90 38.18 -27.84
C ALA A 30 -0.91 37.07 -27.47
N ARG A 31 -0.46 36.27 -28.45
CA ARG A 31 0.57 35.25 -28.26
C ARG A 31 1.91 35.88 -27.87
N TRP A 32 2.36 36.91 -28.60
CA TRP A 32 3.62 37.61 -28.31
C TRP A 32 3.62 38.24 -26.91
N TRP A 33 2.49 38.79 -26.45
CA TRP A 33 2.37 39.41 -25.14
C TRP A 33 2.21 38.39 -23.99
N ALA A 34 1.40 37.34 -24.20
CA ALA A 34 1.03 36.41 -23.13
C ALA A 34 1.94 35.19 -22.99
N VAL A 35 2.73 34.83 -24.02
CA VAL A 35 3.61 33.65 -23.99
C VAL A 35 5.03 34.08 -23.57
N PRO A 36 5.51 33.66 -22.38
CA PRO A 36 6.86 33.98 -21.93
C PRO A 36 7.93 33.43 -22.89
N GLU A 37 9.08 34.09 -22.97
CA GLU A 37 10.20 33.68 -23.84
C GLU A 37 10.66 32.24 -23.61
N THR A 38 10.57 31.75 -22.36
CA THR A 38 10.99 30.39 -21.98
C THR A 38 9.85 29.37 -22.05
N PHE A 39 8.64 29.75 -22.50
CA PHE A 39 7.53 28.81 -22.62
C PHE A 39 7.85 27.72 -23.65
N GLY A 40 7.66 26.45 -23.29
CA GLY A 40 7.92 25.33 -24.20
C GLY A 40 9.32 24.73 -24.09
N GLN A 41 10.26 25.37 -23.38
CA GLN A 41 11.66 24.92 -23.32
C GLN A 41 11.80 23.49 -22.76
N PHE A 42 11.00 23.14 -21.76
CA PHE A 42 11.03 21.84 -21.08
C PHE A 42 9.66 21.13 -21.04
N GLY A 43 8.66 21.68 -21.75
CA GLY A 43 7.27 21.22 -21.68
C GLY A 43 6.29 22.39 -21.80
N ARG A 44 4.99 22.13 -21.64
CA ARG A 44 3.91 23.14 -21.78
C ARG A 44 3.80 24.10 -20.59
N TYR A 45 4.93 24.69 -20.19
CA TYR A 45 5.05 25.66 -19.10
C TYR A 45 6.23 26.60 -19.34
N ARG A 46 6.33 27.66 -18.52
CA ARG A 46 7.44 28.64 -18.57
C ARG A 46 8.73 27.99 -18.05
N GLY A 47 9.75 27.80 -18.88
CA GLY A 47 11.02 27.17 -18.50
C GLY A 47 11.72 27.84 -17.30
N ALA A 48 11.67 29.17 -17.22
CA ALA A 48 12.18 29.93 -16.07
C ALA A 48 11.46 29.61 -14.74
N ALA A 49 10.27 28.99 -14.78
CA ALA A 49 9.57 28.55 -13.57
C ALA A 49 10.33 27.45 -12.81
N VAL A 50 11.17 26.66 -13.49
CA VAL A 50 12.00 25.62 -12.84
C VAL A 50 13.05 26.27 -11.94
N ALA A 51 13.72 27.30 -12.44
CA ALA A 51 14.73 28.02 -11.67
C ALA A 51 14.11 28.82 -10.51
N SER A 52 12.95 29.44 -10.72
CA SER A 52 12.23 30.11 -9.63
C SER A 52 11.74 29.11 -8.58
N ALA A 53 11.19 27.96 -8.99
CA ALA A 53 10.82 26.90 -8.05
C ALA A 53 12.03 26.47 -7.20
N ARG A 54 13.18 26.19 -7.82
CA ARG A 54 14.39 25.77 -7.10
C ARG A 54 14.95 26.82 -6.13
N THR A 55 14.78 28.10 -6.41
CA THR A 55 15.36 29.18 -5.58
C THR A 55 14.37 29.72 -4.55
N GLU A 56 13.06 29.68 -4.83
CA GLU A 56 12.01 30.16 -3.93
C GLU A 56 11.52 29.07 -2.96
N THR A 57 11.67 27.78 -3.29
CA THR A 57 11.34 26.69 -2.35
C THR A 57 12.59 26.20 -1.64
N VAL A 58 12.74 26.56 -0.36
CA VAL A 58 13.71 25.91 0.52
C VAL A 58 13.31 24.43 0.64
N PRO A 59 14.19 23.46 0.30
CA PRO A 59 13.91 22.05 0.52
C PRO A 59 13.60 21.82 2.00
N ARG A 60 12.46 21.17 2.30
CA ARG A 60 12.05 20.83 3.67
C ARG A 60 12.13 19.32 3.93
N TYR A 61 12.25 18.54 2.87
CA TYR A 61 12.43 17.10 2.91
C TYR A 61 13.93 16.80 2.85
N VAL A 62 14.40 15.88 3.67
CA VAL A 62 15.82 15.51 3.78
C VAL A 62 16.12 14.11 3.27
N GLY A 63 15.10 13.29 3.05
CA GLY A 63 15.27 11.91 2.61
C GLY A 63 15.67 10.96 3.74
N GLU A 64 15.49 9.67 3.47
CA GLU A 64 15.63 8.58 4.45
C GLU A 64 17.05 8.39 4.96
N GLU A 65 18.06 8.64 4.11
CA GLU A 65 19.47 8.58 4.47
C GLU A 65 19.82 9.48 5.67
N THR A 66 19.22 10.67 5.75
CA THR A 66 19.42 11.59 6.88
C THR A 66 18.79 11.04 8.17
N CYS A 67 17.70 10.29 8.05
CA CYS A 67 17.05 9.66 9.20
C CYS A 67 17.89 8.50 9.75
N ALA A 68 18.56 7.73 8.87
CA ALA A 68 19.39 6.59 9.24
C ALA A 68 20.60 6.99 10.13
N ASP A 69 21.10 8.22 10.01
CA ASP A 69 22.21 8.73 10.82
C ASP A 69 21.89 8.72 12.34
N CYS A 70 20.61 8.78 12.72
CA CYS A 70 20.16 8.79 14.12
C CYS A 70 19.15 7.68 14.47
N HIS A 71 18.48 7.08 13.49
CA HIS A 71 17.39 6.11 13.66
C HIS A 71 17.64 4.79 12.92
N GLU A 72 18.87 4.28 12.97
CA GLU A 72 19.31 3.03 12.31
C GLU A 72 18.35 1.86 12.58
N ASP A 73 18.01 1.59 13.85
CA ASP A 73 17.10 0.50 14.22
C ASP A 73 15.72 0.61 13.53
N GLN A 74 15.18 1.83 13.43
CA GLN A 74 13.86 2.03 12.80
C GLN A 74 13.92 1.85 11.29
N VAL A 75 15.04 2.27 10.67
CA VAL A 75 15.29 2.06 9.25
C VAL A 75 15.46 0.57 8.94
N GLU A 76 16.16 -0.19 9.79
CA GLU A 76 16.30 -1.64 9.61
C GLU A 76 14.94 -2.37 9.66
N LEU A 77 14.08 -1.98 10.62
CA LEU A 77 12.72 -2.52 10.71
C LEU A 77 11.89 -2.15 9.47
N HIS A 78 11.93 -0.88 9.07
CA HIS A 78 11.25 -0.32 7.90
C HIS A 78 11.60 -1.03 6.59
N ASP A 79 12.90 -1.18 6.32
CA ASP A 79 13.41 -1.69 5.04
C ASP A 79 13.12 -3.16 4.81
N LYS A 80 12.92 -3.90 5.90
CA LYS A 80 12.64 -5.34 5.85
C LYS A 80 11.17 -5.62 5.51
N ASP A 81 10.25 -4.74 5.88
CA ASP A 81 8.80 -5.01 5.92
C ASP A 81 8.02 -4.33 4.78
N ALA A 82 6.69 -4.40 4.82
CA ALA A 82 5.76 -3.95 3.79
C ALA A 82 5.80 -2.44 3.51
N HIS A 83 6.33 -1.64 4.45
CA HIS A 83 6.46 -0.20 4.29
C HIS A 83 7.79 0.26 3.69
N ALA A 84 8.75 -0.63 3.39
CA ALA A 84 10.07 -0.29 2.85
C ALA A 84 10.11 0.66 1.62
N ARG A 85 8.97 0.87 0.93
CA ARG A 85 8.84 1.80 -0.21
C ARG A 85 8.08 3.09 0.14
N VAL A 86 7.76 3.33 1.41
CA VAL A 86 7.02 4.48 1.93
C VAL A 86 8.01 5.37 2.69
N PRO A 87 8.52 6.47 2.10
CA PRO A 87 9.52 7.31 2.76
C PRO A 87 9.04 7.80 4.12
N CYS A 88 9.93 7.88 5.12
CA CYS A 88 9.62 8.30 6.49
C CYS A 88 8.79 9.60 6.54
N GLU A 89 9.17 10.58 5.72
CA GLU A 89 8.56 11.90 5.64
C GLU A 89 7.15 11.91 5.03
N THR A 90 6.68 10.78 4.49
CA THR A 90 5.28 10.58 4.09
C THR A 90 4.35 10.57 5.30
N CYS A 91 4.80 9.95 6.39
CA CYS A 91 4.07 9.85 7.64
C CYS A 91 4.46 10.99 8.59
N HIS A 92 5.76 11.22 8.74
CA HIS A 92 6.32 12.17 9.71
C HIS A 92 6.30 13.63 9.22
N GLY A 93 6.00 13.87 7.95
CA GLY A 93 6.11 15.18 7.33
C GLY A 93 7.56 15.58 7.07
N PRO A 94 7.81 16.82 6.62
CA PRO A 94 9.15 17.30 6.27
C PRO A 94 10.08 17.30 7.51
N GLY A 95 11.19 16.56 7.44
CA GLY A 95 12.08 16.32 8.58
C GLY A 95 13.23 17.32 8.74
N LYS A 96 13.36 18.31 7.85
CA LYS A 96 14.52 19.23 7.85
C LYS A 96 14.78 19.92 9.19
N GLU A 97 13.76 20.53 9.79
CA GLU A 97 13.92 21.26 11.05
C GLU A 97 14.35 20.32 12.19
N HIS A 98 13.79 19.11 12.21
CA HIS A 98 14.15 18.06 13.15
C HIS A 98 15.61 17.61 12.99
N ALA A 99 16.06 17.38 11.75
CA ALA A 99 17.41 16.96 11.44
C ALA A 99 18.45 18.06 11.73
N GLU A 100 18.20 19.32 11.33
CA GLU A 100 19.12 20.44 11.57
C GLU A 100 19.25 20.80 13.05
N ALA A 101 18.20 20.55 13.84
CA ALA A 101 18.19 20.77 15.28
C ALA A 101 18.61 19.51 16.08
N GLU A 102 19.21 18.50 15.45
CA GLU A 102 19.67 17.27 16.10
C GLU A 102 18.58 16.60 16.98
N GLY A 103 17.34 16.66 16.52
CA GLY A 103 16.19 16.06 17.19
C GLY A 103 15.47 16.95 18.21
N GLU A 104 15.99 18.15 18.51
CA GLU A 104 15.34 19.08 19.45
C GLU A 104 14.01 19.63 18.91
N ALA A 105 13.92 19.85 17.59
CA ALA A 105 12.68 20.26 16.95
C ALA A 105 11.76 19.02 16.77
N PRO A 106 10.46 19.13 17.09
CA PRO A 106 9.54 18.00 16.95
C PRO A 106 9.28 17.68 15.47
N ILE A 107 9.09 16.40 15.19
CA ILE A 107 8.56 15.90 13.92
C ILE A 107 7.19 15.25 14.17
N ALA A 108 6.31 15.23 13.16
CA ALA A 108 4.98 14.67 13.35
C ALA A 108 5.09 13.18 13.72
N ARG A 109 4.32 12.73 14.71
CA ARG A 109 4.13 11.31 15.00
C ARG A 109 2.66 11.02 14.76
N PRO A 110 2.30 10.37 13.65
CA PRO A 110 0.91 10.17 13.32
C PRO A 110 0.21 9.36 14.41
N GLU A 111 -0.85 9.94 14.96
CA GLU A 111 -1.73 9.30 15.93
C GLU A 111 -3.08 9.04 15.29
N GLY A 112 -3.84 8.13 15.90
CA GLY A 112 -5.16 7.81 15.39
C GLY A 112 -5.12 6.86 14.19
N LYS A 113 -6.27 6.27 13.90
CA LYS A 113 -6.47 5.45 12.69
C LYS A 113 -6.38 6.27 11.40
N GLY A 114 -6.69 7.56 11.49
CA GLY A 114 -6.83 8.46 10.34
C GLY A 114 -5.60 8.49 9.44
N ALA A 115 -4.40 8.56 10.05
CA ALA A 115 -3.14 8.56 9.30
C ALA A 115 -2.94 7.29 8.48
N CYS A 116 -3.19 6.12 9.08
CA CYS A 116 -3.10 4.82 8.39
C CYS A 116 -4.16 4.72 7.28
N LEU A 117 -5.38 5.18 7.58
CA LEU A 117 -6.52 5.11 6.67
C LEU A 117 -6.39 6.03 5.46
N VAL A 118 -5.51 7.05 5.49
CA VAL A 118 -5.15 7.79 4.27
C VAL A 118 -4.78 6.83 3.16
N CYS A 119 -3.99 5.79 3.45
CA CYS A 119 -3.53 4.80 2.48
C CYS A 119 -4.31 3.47 2.55
N HIS A 120 -4.64 3.00 3.75
CA HIS A 120 -5.21 1.66 3.93
C HIS A 120 -6.73 1.61 3.92
N GLN A 121 -7.42 2.76 3.89
CA GLN A 121 -8.86 2.74 3.70
C GLN A 121 -9.20 2.13 2.34
N ARG A 122 -10.22 1.27 2.37
CA ARG A 122 -10.85 0.70 1.19
C ARG A 122 -11.49 1.80 0.33
N LEU A 123 -11.00 1.92 -0.91
CA LEU A 123 -11.47 2.86 -1.92
C LEU A 123 -11.64 2.13 -3.24
N ALA A 124 -12.77 2.31 -3.92
CA ALA A 124 -13.03 1.71 -5.22
C ALA A 124 -12.01 2.10 -6.30
N ALA A 125 -11.42 3.30 -6.17
CA ALA A 125 -10.42 3.80 -7.11
C ALA A 125 -9.01 3.22 -6.89
N ARG A 126 -8.76 2.52 -5.78
CA ARG A 126 -7.47 1.90 -5.49
C ARG A 126 -7.44 0.47 -6.05
N PRO A 127 -6.30 0.05 -6.61
CA PRO A 127 -6.20 -1.29 -7.15
C PRO A 127 -6.38 -2.33 -6.04
N GLY A 128 -7.03 -3.44 -6.37
CA GLY A 128 -7.19 -4.58 -5.47
C GLY A 128 -5.85 -5.16 -4.99
N SER A 129 -4.78 -4.91 -5.75
CA SER A 129 -3.42 -5.28 -5.42
C SER A 129 -2.83 -4.54 -4.20
N PHE A 130 -3.36 -3.36 -3.86
CA PHE A 130 -2.90 -2.59 -2.71
C PHE A 130 -3.55 -3.09 -1.40
N PRO A 131 -2.81 -3.21 -0.27
CA PRO A 131 -3.38 -3.59 1.02
C PRO A 131 -4.43 -2.57 1.50
N GLN A 132 -5.70 -2.94 1.40
CA GLN A 132 -6.84 -2.11 1.79
C GLN A 132 -7.75 -2.87 2.75
N ILE A 133 -8.31 -2.14 3.71
CA ILE A 133 -9.22 -2.64 4.75
C ILE A 133 -10.45 -1.75 4.87
N GLU A 134 -11.58 -2.36 5.20
CA GLU A 134 -12.61 -1.70 6.00
C GLU A 134 -12.24 -2.01 7.46
N TRP A 135 -12.07 -0.99 8.29
CA TRP A 135 -11.37 -1.17 9.56
C TRP A 135 -12.23 -1.88 10.60
N ARG A 136 -13.56 -1.80 10.54
CA ARG A 136 -14.44 -2.56 11.44
C ARG A 136 -14.48 -4.02 11.06
N GLU A 137 -14.50 -4.33 9.77
CA GLU A 137 -14.34 -5.71 9.29
C GLU A 137 -12.99 -6.29 9.72
N HIS A 138 -11.93 -5.49 9.64
CA HIS A 138 -10.61 -5.90 10.11
C HIS A 138 -10.61 -6.19 11.62
N TYR A 139 -11.18 -5.30 12.44
CA TYR A 139 -11.27 -5.49 13.89
C TYR A 139 -12.10 -6.71 14.25
N LYS A 140 -13.23 -6.92 13.59
CA LYS A 140 -14.03 -8.13 13.75
C LYS A 140 -13.24 -9.39 13.41
N PHE A 141 -12.47 -9.38 12.31
CA PHE A 141 -11.66 -10.52 11.90
C PHE A 141 -10.59 -10.90 12.95
N VAL A 142 -9.95 -9.90 13.56
CA VAL A 142 -8.94 -10.14 14.60
C VAL A 142 -9.52 -10.18 16.03
N GLY A 143 -10.84 -10.11 16.21
CA GLY A 143 -11.48 -10.18 17.53
C GLY A 143 -11.18 -8.98 18.43
N VAL A 144 -11.33 -7.76 17.90
CA VAL A 144 -11.24 -6.49 18.67
C VAL A 144 -12.66 -5.99 18.96
N ALA A 145 -12.99 -5.83 20.25
CA ALA A 145 -14.27 -5.30 20.70
C ALA A 145 -14.27 -3.78 20.89
N ASP A 146 -13.14 -3.22 21.34
CA ASP A 146 -13.02 -1.78 21.56
C ASP A 146 -12.56 -1.08 20.27
N GLU A 147 -13.50 -0.43 19.57
CA GLU A 147 -13.24 0.32 18.34
C GLU A 147 -12.32 1.55 18.56
N SER A 148 -12.09 1.99 19.81
CA SER A 148 -11.19 3.12 20.09
C SER A 148 -9.71 2.75 19.95
N VAL A 149 -9.36 1.46 20.07
CA VAL A 149 -7.99 0.94 20.02
C VAL A 149 -7.26 1.37 18.76
N GLU A 150 -6.13 2.06 18.88
CA GLU A 150 -5.38 2.50 17.71
C GLU A 150 -4.72 1.34 16.95
N CYS A 151 -4.53 1.51 15.63
CA CYS A 151 -3.85 0.52 14.79
C CYS A 151 -2.46 0.17 15.34
N THR A 152 -1.78 1.16 15.93
CA THR A 152 -0.45 1.02 16.54
C THR A 152 -0.42 0.20 17.82
N ARG A 153 -1.60 -0.13 18.39
CA ARG A 153 -1.67 -1.07 19.51
C ARG A 153 -1.33 -2.48 19.07
N CYS A 154 -1.53 -2.84 17.81
CA CYS A 154 -1.21 -4.16 17.27
C CYS A 154 -0.09 -4.13 16.22
N HIS A 155 -0.04 -3.12 15.37
CA HIS A 155 0.96 -3.00 14.30
C HIS A 155 2.04 -1.97 14.66
N ASP A 156 3.29 -2.23 14.32
CA ASP A 156 4.32 -1.19 14.34
C ASP A 156 4.33 -0.45 12.99
N PRO A 157 4.28 0.89 12.91
CA PRO A 157 4.33 1.60 11.62
C PRO A 157 5.61 1.34 10.80
N HIS A 158 6.72 0.99 11.45
CA HIS A 158 8.00 0.68 10.81
C HIS A 158 8.09 -0.82 10.44
N GLU A 159 7.48 -1.73 11.19
CA GLU A 159 7.40 -3.16 10.83
C GLU A 159 5.96 -3.69 10.91
N PRO A 160 5.05 -3.25 10.04
CA PRO A 160 3.62 -3.45 10.21
C PRO A 160 3.18 -4.91 10.21
N LEU A 161 3.91 -5.81 9.56
CA LEU A 161 3.56 -7.23 9.55
C LEU A 161 4.48 -8.10 10.40
N TYR A 162 5.52 -7.51 11.03
CA TYR A 162 6.54 -8.22 11.81
C TYR A 162 7.25 -9.31 11.00
N MET A 163 7.57 -9.04 9.73
CA MET A 163 8.10 -10.07 8.84
C MET A 163 9.41 -10.68 9.40
N ASP A 164 9.46 -12.01 9.47
CA ASP A 164 10.63 -12.76 9.93
C ASP A 164 11.87 -12.63 9.01
N ARG A 165 11.68 -12.10 7.79
CA ARG A 165 12.71 -11.93 6.77
C ARG A 165 12.39 -10.76 5.82
N ASP A 166 13.42 -10.25 5.17
CA ASP A 166 13.31 -9.17 4.18
C ASP A 166 12.44 -9.57 2.99
N LEU A 167 11.43 -8.75 2.68
CA LEU A 167 10.52 -8.94 1.55
C LEU A 167 11.24 -9.12 0.21
N ARG A 168 12.37 -8.45 -0.02
CA ARG A 168 13.17 -8.54 -1.25
C ARG A 168 13.80 -9.93 -1.42
N THR A 169 14.01 -10.65 -0.32
CA THR A 169 14.54 -12.02 -0.33
C THR A 169 13.46 -13.09 -0.46
N ALA A 170 12.18 -12.71 -0.40
CA ALA A 170 11.06 -13.61 -0.51
C ALA A 170 10.99 -14.29 -1.88
N ARG A 171 10.47 -15.53 -1.90
CA ARG A 171 10.35 -16.35 -3.11
C ARG A 171 9.39 -15.68 -4.09
N LEU A 172 9.78 -15.64 -5.36
CA LEU A 172 8.85 -15.32 -6.44
C LEU A 172 7.80 -16.42 -6.54
N HIS A 173 6.56 -16.01 -6.77
CA HIS A 173 5.39 -16.85 -6.89
C HIS A 173 4.57 -16.40 -8.09
N PRO A 174 3.93 -17.32 -8.84
CA PRO A 174 2.94 -16.95 -9.85
C PRO A 174 1.89 -16.00 -9.28
N MET A 175 1.36 -15.12 -10.11
CA MET A 175 0.32 -14.19 -9.69
C MET A 175 -0.89 -14.92 -9.10
N ILE A 176 -1.30 -14.49 -7.90
CA ILE A 176 -2.56 -14.87 -7.26
C ILE A 176 -3.49 -13.67 -7.36
N HIS A 177 -4.57 -13.80 -8.11
CA HIS A 177 -5.61 -12.78 -8.13
C HIS A 177 -6.49 -12.91 -6.89
N ARG A 178 -6.63 -11.81 -6.15
CA ARG A 178 -7.63 -11.72 -5.09
C ARG A 178 -9.01 -11.50 -5.72
N CYS A 179 -10.06 -11.91 -5.03
CA CYS A 179 -11.45 -11.70 -5.46
C CYS A 179 -11.68 -10.24 -5.91
N ARG A 180 -11.17 -9.29 -5.12
CA ARG A 180 -11.26 -7.83 -5.36
C ARG A 180 -10.51 -7.31 -6.60
N ASP A 181 -9.59 -8.09 -7.16
CA ASP A 181 -8.86 -7.67 -8.37
C ASP A 181 -9.79 -7.64 -9.59
N CYS A 182 -10.82 -8.50 -9.61
CA CYS A 182 -11.87 -8.51 -10.63
C CYS A 182 -13.23 -8.01 -10.10
N HIS A 183 -13.51 -8.22 -8.81
CA HIS A 183 -14.79 -7.87 -8.18
C HIS A 183 -14.70 -6.57 -7.39
N GLN A 184 -14.62 -5.44 -8.09
CA GLN A 184 -14.65 -4.12 -7.45
C GLN A 184 -16.04 -3.87 -6.84
N GLY A 185 -16.11 -3.62 -5.53
CA GLY A 185 -17.35 -3.30 -4.81
C GLY A 185 -18.28 -4.49 -4.49
N ARG A 186 -17.87 -5.75 -4.77
CA ARG A 186 -18.54 -6.94 -4.22
C ARG A 186 -17.67 -7.51 -3.12
N GLU A 187 -18.23 -7.57 -1.91
CA GLU A 187 -17.45 -7.72 -0.67
C GLU A 187 -17.84 -8.97 0.11
N ASP A 188 -19.02 -9.51 -0.19
CA ASP A 188 -19.46 -10.77 0.38
C ASP A 188 -18.82 -11.95 -0.36
N GLU A 189 -17.65 -12.35 0.13
CA GLU A 189 -16.94 -13.55 -0.33
C GLU A 189 -17.61 -14.85 0.14
N SER A 190 -18.69 -14.79 0.95
CA SER A 190 -19.50 -15.96 1.31
C SER A 190 -20.48 -16.37 0.21
N LEU A 191 -20.68 -15.51 -0.80
CA LEU A 191 -21.53 -15.81 -1.94
C LEU A 191 -20.96 -16.98 -2.74
N GLU A 192 -21.86 -17.86 -3.19
CA GLU A 192 -21.49 -18.98 -4.05
C GLU A 192 -20.83 -18.47 -5.33
N ARG A 193 -19.67 -19.07 -5.65
CA ARG A 193 -18.96 -18.78 -6.90
C ARG A 193 -19.76 -19.36 -8.07
N PRO A 194 -19.88 -18.63 -9.20
CA PRO A 194 -20.47 -19.18 -10.40
C PRO A 194 -19.71 -20.43 -10.88
N GLU A 195 -20.40 -21.39 -11.48
CA GLU A 195 -19.83 -22.66 -11.94
C GLU A 195 -18.61 -22.51 -12.88
N ASN A 196 -18.52 -21.40 -13.63
CA ASN A 196 -17.44 -21.12 -14.58
C ASN A 196 -16.39 -20.12 -14.07
N HIS A 197 -16.29 -19.92 -12.74
CA HIS A 197 -15.27 -19.04 -12.17
C HIS A 197 -13.85 -19.60 -12.44
N PRO A 198 -12.88 -18.80 -12.93
CA PRO A 198 -11.53 -19.29 -13.23
C PRO A 198 -10.83 -19.88 -11.99
N PRO A 199 -10.35 -21.14 -12.02
CA PRO A 199 -9.67 -21.79 -10.90
C PRO A 199 -8.15 -21.53 -10.88
N ILE A 200 -7.56 -21.07 -11.97
CA ILE A 200 -6.10 -20.91 -12.16
C ILE A 200 -5.44 -19.96 -11.18
N PHE A 201 -6.22 -19.14 -10.48
CA PHE A 201 -5.74 -18.16 -9.49
C PHE A 201 -5.96 -18.61 -8.04
N GLU A 202 -6.41 -19.84 -7.83
CA GLU A 202 -6.66 -20.40 -6.51
C GLU A 202 -5.48 -21.22 -6.01
N CYS A 203 -5.19 -21.15 -4.71
CA CYS A 203 -4.10 -21.89 -4.09
C CYS A 203 -4.22 -23.40 -4.34
N SER A 204 -5.45 -23.94 -4.29
CA SER A 204 -5.76 -25.37 -4.46
C SER A 204 -5.41 -25.90 -5.85
N TYR A 205 -5.36 -25.03 -6.87
CA TYR A 205 -4.99 -25.45 -8.23
C TYR A 205 -3.55 -25.99 -8.27
N CYS A 206 -2.64 -25.40 -7.50
CA CYS A 206 -1.24 -25.86 -7.40
C CYS A 206 -0.94 -26.61 -6.09
N HIS A 207 -1.64 -26.28 -5.01
CA HIS A 207 -1.39 -26.77 -3.64
C HIS A 207 -2.56 -27.59 -3.08
N GLY A 208 -3.30 -28.30 -3.93
CA GLY A 208 -4.50 -29.09 -3.55
C GLY A 208 -4.34 -29.90 -2.25
N PRO A 209 -3.32 -30.76 -2.11
CA PRO A 209 -3.10 -31.54 -0.89
C PRO A 209 -2.90 -30.68 0.38
N ILE A 210 -2.25 -29.52 0.25
CA ILE A 210 -2.04 -28.59 1.37
C ILE A 210 -3.36 -27.92 1.76
N VAL A 211 -4.17 -27.54 0.78
CA VAL A 211 -5.48 -26.91 1.02
C VAL A 211 -6.46 -27.90 1.67
N GLU A 212 -6.49 -29.14 1.20
CA GLU A 212 -7.29 -30.21 1.80
C GLU A 212 -6.87 -30.49 3.25
N ASP A 213 -5.57 -30.55 3.54
CA ASP A 213 -5.06 -30.68 4.90
C ASP A 213 -5.47 -29.49 5.77
N PHE A 214 -5.23 -28.27 5.31
CA PHE A 214 -5.52 -27.04 6.07
C PHE A 214 -7.00 -26.90 6.44
N ALA A 215 -7.92 -27.35 5.56
CA ALA A 215 -9.36 -27.30 5.80
C ALA A 215 -9.81 -28.08 7.05
N GLY A 216 -9.03 -29.08 7.49
CA GLY A 216 -9.31 -29.85 8.71
C GLY A 216 -8.64 -29.33 9.99
N ARG A 217 -7.96 -28.18 9.94
CA ARG A 217 -7.07 -27.69 11.01
C ARG A 217 -7.73 -26.56 11.80
N THR A 218 -7.17 -26.23 12.96
CA THR A 218 -7.71 -25.19 13.86
C THR A 218 -7.82 -23.82 13.19
N HIS A 219 -6.91 -23.53 12.24
CA HIS A 219 -6.88 -22.27 11.51
C HIS A 219 -7.68 -22.27 10.20
N ALA A 220 -8.49 -23.29 9.91
CA ALA A 220 -9.19 -23.43 8.62
C ALA A 220 -10.07 -22.22 8.24
N SER A 221 -10.51 -21.42 9.21
CA SER A 221 -11.30 -20.20 9.00
C SER A 221 -10.45 -18.99 8.54
N VAL A 222 -9.14 -19.05 8.71
CA VAL A 222 -8.19 -17.99 8.32
C VAL A 222 -7.78 -18.19 6.86
N ARG A 223 -7.73 -17.10 6.08
CA ARG A 223 -7.28 -17.18 4.68
C ARG A 223 -5.81 -17.57 4.62
N CYS A 224 -5.42 -18.42 3.66
CA CYS A 224 -4.00 -18.79 3.46
C CYS A 224 -3.11 -17.54 3.34
N THR A 225 -3.58 -16.50 2.67
CA THR A 225 -2.85 -15.23 2.46
C THR A 225 -2.69 -14.37 3.72
N SER A 226 -3.26 -14.80 4.85
CA SER A 226 -3.06 -14.10 6.13
C SER A 226 -1.66 -14.42 6.65
N CYS A 227 -1.25 -15.69 6.62
CA CYS A 227 0.09 -16.11 7.04
C CYS A 227 1.07 -16.24 5.86
N HIS A 228 0.55 -16.59 4.67
CA HIS A 228 1.30 -16.63 3.41
C HIS A 228 1.12 -15.31 2.66
N ILE A 229 1.74 -14.26 3.18
CA ILE A 229 1.55 -12.88 2.76
C ILE A 229 2.08 -12.70 1.33
N PHE A 230 1.18 -12.35 0.41
CA PHE A 230 1.48 -12.17 -1.00
C PHE A 230 1.57 -10.68 -1.37
N PHE A 231 2.69 -10.30 -1.98
CA PHE A 231 2.97 -8.97 -2.50
C PHE A 231 3.10 -9.03 -4.01
N ARG A 232 2.24 -8.30 -4.71
CA ARG A 232 2.31 -8.22 -6.18
C ARG A 232 3.51 -7.37 -6.62
N GLU A 233 4.28 -7.86 -7.59
CA GLU A 233 5.39 -7.11 -8.20
C GLU A 233 5.01 -6.61 -9.60
N ASP A 234 4.39 -7.46 -10.43
CA ASP A 234 3.98 -7.12 -11.80
C ASP A 234 2.64 -7.80 -12.20
N GLU A 235 2.35 -7.93 -13.50
CA GLU A 235 1.14 -8.55 -14.07
C GLU A 235 1.15 -10.09 -14.08
N SER A 236 2.28 -10.72 -13.75
CA SER A 236 2.49 -12.17 -13.85
C SER A 236 3.13 -12.79 -12.61
N THR A 237 3.82 -11.98 -11.80
CA THR A 237 4.56 -12.43 -10.63
C THR A 237 4.29 -11.58 -9.39
N GLY A 238 4.49 -12.22 -8.24
CA GLY A 238 4.62 -11.54 -6.96
C GLY A 238 5.59 -12.28 -6.06
N ARG A 239 5.73 -11.79 -4.83
CA ARG A 239 6.49 -12.43 -3.77
C ARG A 239 5.56 -12.97 -2.72
N ILE A 240 5.89 -14.12 -2.16
CA ILE A 240 5.14 -14.69 -1.05
C ILE A 240 6.08 -14.98 0.12
N ILE A 241 5.67 -14.52 1.30
CA ILE A 241 6.36 -14.78 2.57
C ILE A 241 5.44 -15.66 3.39
N ARG A 242 5.99 -16.72 3.99
CA ARG A 242 5.32 -17.42 5.08
C ARG A 242 5.88 -16.84 6.37
N ASP A 243 5.11 -15.99 7.01
CA ASP A 243 5.55 -15.39 8.26
C ASP A 243 5.49 -16.41 9.40
N ALA A 244 6.53 -16.40 10.22
CA ALA A 244 6.68 -17.28 11.37
C ALA A 244 7.18 -16.52 12.60
N ASP A 245 7.24 -15.19 12.54
CA ASP A 245 7.56 -14.36 13.70
C ASP A 245 6.44 -14.51 14.75
N PRO A 246 6.76 -14.78 16.03
CA PRO A 246 5.76 -14.83 17.09
C PRO A 246 4.91 -13.55 17.19
N ARG A 247 5.48 -12.37 16.91
CA ARG A 247 4.79 -11.08 16.96
C ARG A 247 3.67 -10.99 15.94
N PHE A 248 3.84 -11.62 14.77
CA PHE A 248 2.77 -11.78 13.78
C PHE A 248 1.61 -12.59 14.36
N CYS A 249 1.87 -13.75 14.98
CA CYS A 249 0.84 -14.57 15.62
C CYS A 249 0.10 -13.80 16.73
N LEU A 250 0.83 -12.98 17.48
CA LEU A 250 0.31 -12.16 18.56
C LEU A 250 -0.64 -11.05 18.08
N LEU A 251 -0.67 -10.71 16.79
CA LEU A 251 -1.72 -9.83 16.23
C LEU A 251 -3.14 -10.37 16.51
N CYS A 252 -3.30 -11.69 16.53
CA CYS A 252 -4.57 -12.37 16.85
C CYS A 252 -4.57 -12.98 18.25
N HIS A 253 -3.43 -13.52 18.70
CA HIS A 253 -3.36 -14.32 19.92
C HIS A 253 -2.92 -13.56 21.16
N ARG A 254 -2.48 -12.29 21.11
CA ARG A 254 -2.15 -11.61 22.37
C ARG A 254 -3.38 -11.47 23.27
N ALA A 255 -3.18 -11.73 24.55
CA ALA A 255 -4.10 -11.30 25.59
C ALA A 255 -4.12 -9.77 25.63
N ALA A 256 -5.33 -9.20 25.63
CA ALA A 256 -5.54 -7.77 25.77
C ALA A 256 -6.98 -7.50 26.24
N ASP A 257 -7.15 -6.38 26.94
CA ASP A 257 -8.42 -5.89 27.46
C ASP A 257 -9.44 -5.51 26.37
N PHE A 258 -8.96 -5.20 25.17
CA PHE A 258 -9.80 -4.84 24.04
C PHE A 258 -10.27 -6.03 23.18
N ARG A 259 -9.92 -7.26 23.55
CA ARG A 259 -10.36 -8.45 22.80
C ARG A 259 -11.84 -8.71 23.00
N SER A 260 -12.50 -9.20 21.96
CA SER A 260 -13.87 -9.68 22.07
C SER A 260 -13.93 -11.09 22.69
N ASP A 261 -15.09 -11.47 23.21
CA ASP A 261 -15.30 -12.79 23.82
C ASP A 261 -15.17 -13.94 22.80
N ASP A 262 -15.39 -13.66 21.51
CA ASP A 262 -15.24 -14.59 20.38
C ASP A 262 -13.85 -14.53 19.73
N ALA A 263 -12.92 -13.74 20.29
CA ALA A 263 -11.55 -13.67 19.79
C ALA A 263 -10.82 -15.03 19.99
N PRO A 264 -9.77 -15.30 19.19
CA PRO A 264 -8.88 -16.43 19.43
C PRO A 264 -8.29 -16.39 20.85
N PRO A 265 -7.87 -17.56 21.41
CA PRO A 265 -7.30 -17.62 22.75
C PRO A 265 -6.16 -16.62 22.94
N GLY A 266 -6.31 -15.77 23.96
CA GLY A 266 -5.32 -14.79 24.37
C GLY A 266 -4.18 -15.45 25.14
N ILE A 267 -2.94 -15.17 24.75
CA ILE A 267 -1.71 -15.58 25.40
C ILE A 267 -0.93 -14.37 25.88
N GLU A 268 -0.35 -14.50 27.06
CA GLU A 268 0.64 -13.55 27.58
C GLU A 268 2.02 -13.95 27.04
N TRP A 269 2.71 -13.02 26.38
CA TRP A 269 4.05 -13.25 25.83
C TRP A 269 5.05 -12.31 26.48
N PRO A 270 6.23 -12.79 26.95
CA PRO A 270 6.81 -14.13 26.72
C PRO A 270 6.40 -15.22 27.73
N ALA A 271 5.53 -14.93 28.70
CA ALA A 271 5.19 -15.86 29.79
C ALA A 271 4.72 -17.25 29.29
N HIS A 272 3.88 -17.29 28.27
CA HIS A 272 3.41 -18.54 27.65
C HIS A 272 4.56 -19.47 27.24
N ARG A 273 5.67 -18.90 26.74
CA ARG A 273 6.84 -19.69 26.32
C ARG A 273 7.56 -20.29 27.52
N GLU A 274 7.67 -19.55 28.62
CA GLU A 274 8.31 -20.01 29.85
C GLU A 274 7.46 -21.07 30.57
N GLU A 275 6.14 -20.94 30.52
CA GLU A 275 5.20 -21.88 31.14
C GLU A 275 5.10 -23.22 30.40
N MET A 276 5.17 -23.18 29.06
CA MET A 276 5.02 -24.38 28.22
C MET A 276 6.35 -25.05 27.87
N GLY A 277 7.46 -24.32 27.99
CA GLY A 277 8.81 -24.84 27.75
C GLY A 277 9.15 -25.94 28.74
N THR A 278 9.51 -27.11 28.21
CA THR A 278 9.96 -28.25 29.04
C THR A 278 11.48 -28.24 29.19
N PHE A 279 12.18 -27.69 28.20
CA PHE A 279 13.64 -27.62 28.16
C PHE A 279 14.14 -26.19 27.89
N PRO A 280 15.38 -25.85 28.29
CA PRO A 280 15.97 -24.53 28.04
C PRO A 280 15.96 -24.13 26.55
N GLU A 281 16.15 -25.08 25.64
CA GLU A 281 16.10 -24.85 24.18
C GLU A 281 14.71 -24.46 23.65
N ASP A 282 13.63 -24.70 24.42
CA ASP A 282 12.28 -24.25 24.05
C ASP A 282 12.14 -22.72 24.14
N ALA A 283 13.05 -22.06 24.86
CA ALA A 283 13.07 -20.60 24.99
C ALA A 283 13.33 -19.89 23.65
N ASP A 284 13.95 -20.55 22.67
CA ASP A 284 14.25 -19.96 21.36
C ASP A 284 13.28 -20.42 20.26
N LYS A 285 12.32 -21.31 20.58
CA LYS A 285 11.34 -21.80 19.62
C LYS A 285 10.30 -20.72 19.30
N ARG A 286 9.91 -20.66 18.03
CA ARG A 286 8.78 -19.84 17.57
C ARG A 286 7.47 -20.57 17.80
N CYS A 287 6.35 -19.85 17.73
CA CYS A 287 5.02 -20.44 17.87
C CYS A 287 4.81 -21.63 16.90
N ILE A 288 5.25 -21.50 15.65
CA ILE A 288 5.08 -22.57 14.65
C ILE A 288 5.93 -23.80 14.93
N ASP A 289 7.02 -23.69 15.70
CA ASP A 289 7.88 -24.83 16.01
C ASP A 289 7.20 -25.76 17.05
N CYS A 290 6.24 -25.24 17.82
CA CYS A 290 5.43 -26.00 18.80
C CYS A 290 4.00 -26.27 18.30
N HIS A 291 3.40 -25.34 17.54
CA HIS A 291 1.99 -25.37 17.15
C HIS A 291 1.74 -25.70 15.68
N ARG A 292 2.75 -26.18 14.95
CA ARG A 292 2.65 -26.48 13.50
C ARG A 292 1.42 -27.31 13.14
N GLU A 293 1.12 -28.34 13.91
CA GLU A 293 0.05 -29.31 13.63
C GLU A 293 -1.37 -28.72 13.73
N ASN A 294 -1.50 -27.54 14.36
CA ASN A 294 -2.73 -26.74 14.36
C ASN A 294 -2.97 -26.02 13.02
N ILE A 295 -2.00 -26.05 12.11
CA ILE A 295 -2.01 -25.34 10.82
C ILE A 295 -1.80 -26.33 9.67
N HIS A 296 -0.77 -27.16 9.74
CA HIS A 296 -0.45 -28.16 8.71
C HIS A 296 0.07 -29.45 9.31
N ALA A 297 -0.23 -30.59 8.68
CA ALA A 297 0.46 -31.83 8.96
C ALA A 297 1.98 -31.66 8.78
N SER A 298 2.76 -32.27 9.68
CA SER A 298 4.23 -32.27 9.61
C SER A 298 4.76 -32.85 8.28
N GLU A 299 4.04 -33.78 7.68
CA GLU A 299 4.37 -34.47 6.42
C GLU A 299 4.11 -33.63 5.16
N VAL A 300 3.20 -32.65 5.23
CA VAL A 300 2.69 -31.88 4.07
C VAL A 300 3.38 -30.52 3.92
N SER A 301 4.19 -30.12 4.90
CA SER A 301 4.67 -28.74 5.06
C SER A 301 6.16 -28.53 4.72
N GLN A 302 6.73 -29.40 3.87
CA GLN A 302 8.08 -29.27 3.30
C GLN A 302 8.08 -28.45 2.01
#